data_AF-A0A381V0S9-F1
#
_entry.id   AF-A0A381V0S9-F1
#
_cell.length_a   1.000
_cell.length_b   1.000
_cell.length_c   1.000
_cell.angle_alpha   90.00
_cell.angle_beta   90.00
_cell.angle_gamma   90.00
#
_symmetry.space_group_name_H-M   'P 1'
#
loop_
_entity.id
_entity.type
_entity.pdbx_description
1 polymer ?
#
loop_
_entity_poly.entity_id
_entity_poly.type
_entity_poly.pdbx_seq_one_letter_code
_entity_poly.pdbx_strand_id
1 'polypeptide(L)'
;MPDKYSTELLVENCNKDEEKNTQFPLDAYIVTYKDSNGDVRKDIVRASAKVNLFDMYYDKFGANSLISIDYGHGTVNPKLYGIKVPNKTKKRPRRNA
;
A
#
# COMPACT_ATOMS: atom_id res chain seq x y z
N MET A 1 -18.13 4.45 8.16
CA MET A 1 -18.43 4.40 6.72
C MET A 1 -17.54 3.29 6.16
N PRO A 2 -18.09 2.21 5.58
CA PRO A 2 -17.24 1.16 5.01
C PRO A 2 -16.43 1.77 3.87
N ASP A 3 -15.12 1.49 3.83
CA ASP A 3 -14.24 1.94 2.76
C ASP A 3 -14.79 1.46 1.43
N LYS A 4 -15.41 2.38 0.69
CA LYS A 4 -16.13 2.11 -0.56
C LYS A 4 -15.26 1.40 -1.60
N TYR A 5 -13.93 1.54 -1.47
CA TYR A 5 -12.95 0.98 -2.38
C TYR A 5 -12.02 -0.07 -1.74
N SER A 6 -12.13 -0.38 -0.44
CA SER A 6 -11.25 -1.35 0.25
C SER A 6 -9.75 -1.15 -0.08
N THR A 7 -9.32 0.13 -0.10
CA THR A 7 -7.95 0.56 -0.39
C THR A 7 -7.35 1.21 0.85
N GLU A 8 -6.08 0.93 1.12
CA GLU A 8 -5.33 1.46 2.27
C GLU A 8 -4.16 2.31 1.77
N LEU A 9 -4.19 3.62 2.05
CA LEU A 9 -3.09 4.54 1.70
C LEU A 9 -1.90 4.28 2.64
N LEU A 10 -0.76 3.89 2.08
CA LEU A 10 0.46 3.64 2.86
C LEU A 10 1.34 4.87 2.93
N VAL A 11 1.58 5.51 1.79
CA VAL A 11 2.40 6.72 1.66
C VAL A 11 1.73 7.67 0.67
N GLU A 12 1.50 8.90 1.12
CA GLU A 12 1.11 10.02 0.26
C GLU A 12 2.36 10.71 -0.28
N ASN A 13 2.35 11.05 -1.57
CA ASN A 13 3.45 11.74 -2.25
C ASN A 13 4.82 11.08 -2.01
N CYS A 14 4.92 9.81 -2.40
CA CYS A 14 6.11 9.00 -2.18
C CYS A 14 7.32 9.57 -2.93
N ASN A 15 8.47 9.55 -2.26
CA ASN A 15 9.75 9.87 -2.88
C ASN A 15 10.31 8.66 -3.65
N LYS A 16 11.28 8.92 -4.54
CA LYS A 16 11.97 7.85 -5.32
C LYS A 16 12.59 6.76 -4.45
N ASP A 17 13.00 7.10 -3.23
CA ASP A 17 13.57 6.14 -2.27
C ASP A 17 12.50 5.26 -1.64
N GLU A 18 11.31 5.81 -1.39
CA GLU A 18 10.16 5.06 -0.87
C GLU A 18 9.54 4.18 -1.94
N GLU A 19 9.51 4.65 -3.19
CA GLU A 19 9.06 3.86 -4.35
C GLU A 19 9.82 2.52 -4.43
N LYS A 20 11.12 2.54 -4.11
CA LYS A 20 12.01 1.36 -4.11
C LYS A 20 12.02 0.58 -2.80
N ASN A 21 11.25 0.99 -1.80
CA ASN A 21 11.27 0.36 -0.51
C ASN A 21 10.60 -1.02 -0.57
N THR A 22 11.39 -2.05 -0.30
CA THR A 22 10.96 -3.45 -0.35
C THR A 22 10.14 -3.88 0.88
N GLN A 23 10.07 -3.01 1.89
CA GLN A 23 9.31 -3.23 3.13
C GLN A 23 7.79 -3.09 2.94
N PHE A 24 7.36 -2.56 1.81
CA PHE A 24 5.94 -2.54 1.45
C PHE A 24 5.43 -3.94 1.12
N PRO A 25 4.12 -4.18 1.22
CA PRO A 25 3.56 -5.46 0.89
C PRO A 25 3.52 -5.65 -0.62
N LEU A 26 3.48 -6.92 -1.05
CA LEU A 26 3.43 -7.29 -2.48
C LEU A 26 2.18 -6.76 -3.20
N ASP A 27 1.09 -6.49 -2.46
CA ASP A 27 -0.17 -5.93 -2.96
C ASP A 27 -0.21 -4.39 -2.89
N ALA A 28 0.94 -3.74 -2.68
CA ALA A 28 1.09 -2.30 -2.82
C ALA A 28 1.23 -1.91 -4.31
N TYR A 29 0.55 -0.83 -4.67
CA TYR A 29 0.59 -0.22 -5.99
C TYR A 29 1.12 1.20 -5.89
N ILE A 30 1.87 1.61 -6.91
CA ILE A 30 2.30 2.98 -7.11
C ILE A 30 1.29 3.63 -8.05
N VAL A 31 0.52 4.56 -7.53
CA VAL A 31 -0.48 5.31 -8.30
C VAL A 31 0.11 6.66 -8.67
N THR A 32 0.31 6.88 -9.96
CA THR A 32 0.72 8.19 -10.49
C THR A 32 -0.52 8.93 -10.95
N TYR A 33 -0.79 10.10 -10.39
CA TYR A 33 -1.95 10.92 -10.72
C TYR A 33 -1.58 12.42 -10.75
N LYS A 34 -2.45 13.22 -11.35
CA LYS A 34 -2.39 14.67 -11.34
C LYS A 34 -3.32 15.21 -10.26
N ASP A 35 -2.77 16.03 -9.38
CA ASP A 35 -3.59 16.77 -8.42
C ASP A 35 -4.40 17.86 -9.13
N SER A 36 -5.35 18.48 -8.42
CA SER A 36 -6.22 19.55 -8.94
C SER A 36 -5.43 20.75 -9.49
N ASN A 37 -4.18 20.93 -9.04
CA ASN A 37 -3.27 21.97 -9.51
C ASN A 37 -2.50 21.60 -10.79
N GLY A 38 -2.62 20.35 -11.27
CA GLY A 38 -1.91 19.83 -12.44
C GLY A 38 -0.56 19.17 -12.13
N ASP A 39 -0.13 19.17 -10.86
CA ASP A 39 1.12 18.56 -10.42
C ASP A 39 1.02 17.04 -10.41
N VAL A 40 2.05 16.36 -10.96
CA VAL A 40 2.14 14.90 -10.95
C VAL A 40 2.63 14.44 -9.58
N ARG A 41 1.79 13.66 -8.89
CA ARG A 41 2.11 13.02 -7.61
C ARG A 41 2.06 11.51 -7.74
N LYS A 42 2.78 10.85 -6.83
CA LYS A 42 2.82 9.41 -6.72
C LYS A 42 2.43 9.01 -5.32
N ASP A 43 1.45 8.12 -5.19
CA ASP A 43 1.08 7.54 -3.91
C ASP A 43 1.36 6.05 -3.91
N ILE A 44 1.70 5.52 -2.73
CA ILE A 44 1.77 4.08 -2.50
C ILE A 44 0.50 3.68 -1.78
N VAL A 45 -0.34 2.93 -2.48
CA VAL A 45 -1.64 2.49 -1.99
C VAL A 45 -1.72 0.98 -2.08
N ARG A 46 -2.17 0.36 -1.00
CA ARG A 46 -2.48 -1.06 -0.95
C ARG A 46 -3.92 -1.28 -1.38
N ALA A 47 -4.14 -2.21 -2.30
CA ALA A 47 -5.48 -2.54 -2.77
C ALA A 47 -5.58 -4.01 -3.14
N SER A 48 -6.78 -4.59 -3.03
CA SER A 48 -7.02 -5.95 -3.53
C SER A 48 -7.03 -6.01 -5.06
N ALA A 49 -7.48 -4.95 -5.72
CA ALA A 49 -7.58 -4.88 -7.18
C ALA A 49 -7.24 -3.48 -7.69
N LYS A 50 -6.63 -3.40 -8.89
CA LYS A 50 -6.34 -2.13 -9.58
C LYS A 50 -7.61 -1.32 -9.88
N VAL A 51 -8.74 -2.00 -10.12
CA VAL A 51 -10.03 -1.35 -10.40
C VAL A 51 -10.47 -0.48 -9.22
N ASN A 52 -10.25 -0.93 -7.99
CA ASN A 52 -10.60 -0.13 -6.81
C ASN A 52 -9.78 1.16 -6.71
N LEU A 53 -8.50 1.10 -7.08
CA LEU A 53 -7.65 2.30 -7.16
C LEU A 53 -8.16 3.23 -8.25
N PHE A 54 -8.46 2.68 -9.43
CA PHE A 54 -9.05 3.45 -10.53
C PHE A 54 -10.33 4.16 -10.07
N ASP A 55 -11.30 3.44 -9.52
CA ASP A 55 -12.56 4.01 -9.06
C ASP A 55 -12.36 5.08 -7.98
N MET A 56 -11.46 4.85 -7.01
CA MET A 56 -11.18 5.82 -5.95
C MET A 56 -10.58 7.11 -6.49
N TYR A 57 -9.54 7.03 -7.34
CA TYR A 57 -8.88 8.21 -7.90
C TYR A 57 -9.77 8.90 -8.94
N TYR A 58 -10.52 8.14 -9.72
CA TYR A 58 -11.48 8.66 -10.69
C TYR A 58 -12.60 9.45 -9.99
N ASP A 59 -13.17 8.92 -8.91
CA ASP A 59 -14.23 9.60 -8.16
C ASP A 59 -13.71 10.83 -7.40
N LYS A 60 -12.44 10.81 -6.97
CA LYS A 60 -11.83 11.91 -6.19
C LYS A 60 -11.31 13.05 -7.06
N PHE A 61 -10.68 12.75 -8.19
CA PHE A 61 -9.96 13.74 -9.01
C PHE A 61 -10.49 13.81 -10.46
N GLY A 62 -11.36 12.89 -10.88
CA GLY A 62 -12.00 12.89 -12.20
C GLY A 62 -11.23 12.13 -13.28
N ALA A 63 -11.81 12.07 -14.48
CA ALA A 63 -11.39 11.19 -15.57
C ALA A 63 -9.96 11.41 -16.11
N ASN A 64 -9.40 12.61 -15.95
CA ASN A 64 -8.08 12.95 -16.49
C ASN A 64 -6.98 13.05 -15.43
N SER A 65 -7.27 12.62 -14.20
CA SER A 65 -6.35 12.71 -13.09
C SER A 65 -5.36 11.54 -13.04
N LEU A 66 -5.83 10.31 -13.26
CA LEU A 66 -5.00 9.12 -13.16
C LEU A 66 -4.09 8.97 -14.40
N ILE A 67 -2.78 8.87 -14.17
CA ILE A 67 -1.78 8.69 -15.24
C ILE A 67 -1.42 7.22 -15.40
N SER A 68 -0.99 6.56 -14.32
CA SER A 68 -0.60 5.15 -14.33
C SER A 68 -0.82 4.48 -12.97
N ILE A 69 -1.01 3.16 -13.01
CA ILE A 69 -1.05 2.31 -11.82
C ILE A 69 -0.06 1.17 -12.03
N ASP A 70 1.07 1.28 -11.35
CA ASP A 70 2.19 0.36 -11.42
C ASP A 70 2.26 -0.49 -10.15
N TYR A 71 2.87 -1.67 -10.24
CA TYR A 71 3.11 -2.51 -9.06
C TYR A 71 4.26 -1.91 -8.26
N GLY A 72 4.12 -1.85 -6.94
CA GLY A 72 5.20 -1.45 -6.04
C GLY A 72 6.33 -2.47 -6.01
N HIS A 73 7.48 -2.06 -5.48
CA HIS A 73 8.63 -2.95 -5.22
C HIS A 73 8.53 -3.71 -3.90
N GLY A 74 7.34 -3.74 -3.29
CA GLY A 74 7.09 -4.42 -2.03
C GLY A 74 7.31 -5.92 -2.12
N THR A 75 7.94 -6.50 -1.11
CA THR A 75 8.23 -7.94 -1.05
C THR A 75 7.57 -8.64 0.14
N VAL A 76 6.98 -7.85 1.06
CA VAL A 76 6.37 -8.40 2.27
C VAL A 76 5.07 -9.11 1.91
N ASN A 77 4.85 -10.28 2.51
CA ASN A 77 3.61 -11.02 2.31
C ASN A 77 2.42 -10.16 2.78
N PRO A 78 1.43 -9.86 1.92
CA PRO A 78 0.27 -9.05 2.29
C PRO A 78 -0.47 -9.53 3.55
N LYS A 79 -0.49 -10.85 3.78
CA LYS A 79 -1.16 -11.43 4.96
C LYS A 79 -0.40 -11.16 6.27
N LEU A 80 0.91 -10.94 6.21
CA LEU A 80 1.74 -10.67 7.39
C LEU A 80 1.95 -9.16 7.61
N TYR A 81 1.71 -8.35 6.59
CA TYR A 81 1.83 -6.91 6.66
C TYR A 81 0.83 -6.32 7.67
N GLY A 82 1.33 -5.55 8.65
CA GLY A 82 0.52 -4.98 9.73
C GLY A 82 0.20 -5.93 10.90
N ILE A 83 0.44 -7.24 10.75
CA ILE A 83 0.28 -8.18 11.87
C ILE A 83 1.50 -8.08 12.78
N LYS A 84 1.33 -7.47 13.95
CA LYS A 84 2.28 -7.62 15.06
C LYS A 84 2.25 -9.07 15.50
N VAL A 85 3.15 -9.90 14.96
CA VAL A 85 3.36 -11.27 15.44
C VAL A 85 3.53 -11.20 16.96
N PRO A 86 2.66 -11.83 17.76
CA PRO A 86 2.87 -11.93 19.18
C PRO A 86 4.23 -12.61 19.36
N ASN A 87 5.17 -11.94 20.03
CA ASN A 87 6.44 -12.54 20.39
C ASN A 87 6.13 -13.87 21.06
N LYS A 88 6.39 -14.99 20.37
CA LYS A 88 6.32 -16.31 20.97
C LYS A 88 7.30 -16.26 22.13
N THR A 89 6.78 -16.17 23.36
CA THR A 89 7.57 -16.26 24.57
C THR A 89 8.39 -17.54 24.46
N LYS A 90 9.73 -17.41 24.46
CA LYS A 90 10.64 -18.56 24.44
C LYS A 90 10.17 -19.54 25.51
N LYS A 91 9.68 -20.72 25.11
CA LYS A 91 9.39 -21.80 26.06
C LYS A 91 10.67 -22.06 26.85
N ARG A 92 10.63 -21.82 28.16
CA ARG A 92 11.73 -22.15 29.08
C ARG A 92 12.09 -23.63 28.88
N PRO A 93 13.36 -23.99 28.69
CA PRO A 93 13.75 -25.39 28.68
C PRO A 93 13.39 -25.99 30.04
N ARG A 94 12.66 -27.11 30.03
CA ARG A 94 12.41 -27.89 31.25
C ARG A 94 13.77 -28.37 31.76
N ARG A 95 14.18 -27.92 32.95
CA ARG A 95 15.30 -28.54 33.68
C ARG A 95 14.85 -29.98 34.00
N ASN A 96 15.61 -30.96 33.50
CA ASN A 96 15.44 -32.35 33.91
C ASN A 96 15.82 -32.48 35.39
N ALA A 97 15.09 -33.38 36.06
CA ALA A 97 15.20 -33.74 37.47
C ALA A 97 16.56 -34.34 37.83
#